data_AF-A0A7V9UKK2-F1
#
_entry.id   AF-A0A7V9UKK2-F1
#
_cell.length_a   1.000
_cell.length_b   1.000
_cell.length_c   1.000
_cell.angle_alpha   90.00
_cell.angle_beta   90.00
_cell.angle_gamma   90.00
#
_symmetry.space_group_name_H-M   'P 1'
#
loop_
_entity.id
_entity.type
_entity.pdbx_description
1 polymer ?
#
loop_
_entity_poly.entity_id
_entity_poly.type
_entity_poly.pdbx_seq_one_letter_code
_entity_poly.pdbx_strand_id
1 'polypeptide(L)'
;MRIPQGTPSAFAMAAATDISGFETDSDFGAIAMRSEAGGGMGFAEDAEETVIVRGSVDEDKIAELESRPDVVRVFRDGRIEPFQFSSKSGRGKKSTKVSNPNLQPTPAMGTCPIPPCDCTFGNPANGDIAAVANFLGVNNIWASGRRGDGIVIGIVDGGIRAVGRPVSPGDTGKPRLSRIIDGWPAASWGTKAEWGDHGMMTATDALGMAPGAQIYDLRISSSSLAGTISNALAAFQWAIDKHRATGKPHILSNSWGIFQESWDAVYARDPTHPFTRKVVEALNEGIIVLFAAGNCGGACPDSRCGPDNGPGRSIWGANGHPRVITVGAVNLNERFVGYSSQGPAALDPNKPDFCSVTHFAGYFPTLNPAGASDGGTSAATPIAAGVVALMKQAKPTATQDQIKAALKSTAKDIGPGGFDQHSGTGILRGKAAYDKLLAPIKTKVSDDVIKRKGVDDIVVKRKALDDVKFKFADDPIKRKSFDDVKIPGRDIFERFPREELPRPISPGGSPFGIATPHHAFAGESQAGEGYETALAEFQSALVVTEQAIHQTAAELSQLQAHYQGLHEQYQVLAAQFQQAQSGETESSE
;
A
#
# COMPACT_ATOMS: atom_id res chain seq x y z
N MET A 1 -4.82 24.79 -2.93
CA MET A 1 -4.94 26.19 -2.49
C MET A 1 -4.47 26.28 -1.04
N ARG A 2 -3.77 27.35 -0.67
CA ARG A 2 -3.47 27.72 0.72
C ARG A 2 -4.66 28.48 1.28
N ILE A 3 -5.11 28.11 2.48
CA ILE A 3 -6.18 28.79 3.22
C ILE A 3 -5.76 28.94 4.68
N PRO A 4 -6.31 29.89 5.45
CA PRO A 4 -6.04 29.96 6.88
C PRO A 4 -6.41 28.63 7.58
N GLN A 5 -5.61 28.21 8.55
CA GLN A 5 -5.83 26.95 9.25
C GLN A 5 -7.21 26.93 9.96
N GLY A 6 -7.93 25.82 9.84
CA GLY A 6 -9.24 25.65 10.49
C GLY A 6 -10.38 26.32 9.72
N THR A 7 -10.13 26.78 8.49
CA THR A 7 -11.15 27.35 7.62
C THR A 7 -12.19 26.27 7.28
N PRO A 8 -13.49 26.49 7.56
CA PRO A 8 -14.52 25.51 7.22
C PRO A 8 -14.58 25.31 5.69
N SER A 9 -14.84 24.07 5.25
CA SER A 9 -14.83 23.68 3.82
C SER A 9 -15.66 24.61 2.93
N ALA A 10 -16.83 25.09 3.40
CA ALA A 10 -17.67 26.03 2.66
C ALA A 10 -16.97 27.37 2.38
N PHE A 11 -16.17 27.88 3.32
CA PHE A 11 -15.39 29.11 3.13
C PHE A 11 -14.18 28.88 2.24
N ALA A 12 -13.56 27.71 2.31
CA ALA A 12 -12.50 27.33 1.37
C ALA A 12 -13.01 27.26 -0.08
N MET A 13 -14.22 26.74 -0.28
CA MET A 13 -14.90 26.76 -1.58
C MET A 13 -15.25 28.18 -2.03
N ALA A 14 -15.71 29.04 -1.12
CA ALA A 14 -16.01 30.43 -1.42
C ALA A 14 -14.76 31.24 -1.84
N ALA A 15 -13.62 30.98 -1.21
CA ALA A 15 -12.34 31.59 -1.61
C ALA A 15 -11.95 31.18 -3.05
N ALA A 16 -12.29 29.95 -3.46
CA ALA A 16 -12.04 29.47 -4.81
C ALA A 16 -13.03 30.01 -5.87
N THR A 17 -14.25 30.39 -5.50
CA THR A 17 -15.22 31.02 -6.43
C THR A 17 -14.82 32.42 -6.89
N ASP A 18 -13.91 33.09 -6.18
CA ASP A 18 -13.43 34.45 -6.53
C ASP A 18 -12.27 34.42 -7.54
N ILE A 19 -12.04 33.27 -8.18
CA ILE A 19 -11.02 33.07 -9.20
C ILE A 19 -11.64 33.31 -10.57
N SER A 20 -11.19 34.37 -11.25
CA SER A 20 -11.63 34.66 -12.62
C SER A 20 -11.35 33.48 -13.55
N GLY A 21 -12.39 32.99 -14.23
CA GLY A 21 -12.29 31.88 -15.17
C GLY A 21 -12.23 30.48 -14.56
N PHE A 22 -12.30 30.34 -13.23
CA PHE A 22 -12.41 29.04 -12.56
C PHE A 22 -13.82 28.84 -11.99
N GLU A 23 -14.53 27.86 -12.52
CA GLU A 23 -15.86 27.47 -12.06
C GLU A 23 -15.74 26.34 -11.04
N THR A 24 -15.92 26.65 -9.76
CA THR A 24 -15.86 25.64 -8.69
C THR A 24 -16.95 24.60 -8.80
N ASP A 25 -16.63 23.35 -8.51
CA ASP A 25 -17.61 22.28 -8.34
C ASP A 25 -18.16 22.27 -6.90
N SER A 26 -19.37 22.79 -6.72
CA SER A 26 -20.01 22.89 -5.40
C SER A 26 -20.34 21.54 -4.76
N ASP A 27 -20.42 20.46 -5.54
CA ASP A 27 -20.68 19.12 -5.02
C ASP A 27 -19.39 18.44 -4.51
N PHE A 28 -18.24 19.04 -4.78
CA PHE A 28 -16.95 18.64 -4.25
C PHE A 28 -16.53 19.53 -3.09
N GLY A 29 -16.72 19.04 -1.86
CA GLY A 29 -16.19 19.72 -0.68
C GLY A 29 -14.66 19.82 -0.73
N ALA A 30 -14.11 20.94 -0.26
CA ALA A 30 -12.67 21.12 -0.17
C ALA A 30 -12.04 20.06 0.75
N ILE A 31 -10.96 19.43 0.29
CA ILE A 31 -10.29 18.33 0.99
C ILE A 31 -8.93 18.78 1.51
N ALA A 32 -8.74 18.73 2.83
CA ALA A 32 -7.47 19.06 3.45
C ALA A 32 -6.37 18.05 3.06
N MET A 33 -5.22 18.59 2.70
CA MET A 33 -3.99 17.84 2.49
C MET A 33 -3.09 18.05 3.69
N ARG A 34 -3.10 17.10 4.62
CA ARG A 34 -2.21 17.16 5.78
C ARG A 34 -0.75 17.18 5.32
N SER A 35 0.08 17.95 6.01
CA SER A 35 1.53 17.86 5.86
C SER A 35 1.97 16.44 6.26
N GLU A 36 2.97 15.91 5.56
CA GLU A 36 3.58 14.64 5.97
C GLU A 36 4.25 14.88 7.32
N ALA A 37 3.63 14.40 8.40
CA ALA A 37 4.11 14.63 9.74
C ALA A 37 5.43 13.85 9.96
N GLY A 38 6.55 14.53 9.80
CA GLY A 38 7.66 14.41 10.74
C GLY A 38 7.29 15.18 12.00
N GLY A 39 7.13 14.47 13.12
CA GLY A 39 6.87 15.08 14.42
C GLY A 39 8.05 15.95 14.86
N GLY A 40 7.97 17.24 14.60
CA GLY A 40 8.72 18.24 15.32
C GLY A 40 7.75 18.99 16.23
N MET A 41 8.01 19.01 17.54
CA MET A 41 7.55 20.10 18.39
C MET A 41 8.24 21.38 17.92
N GLY A 42 7.76 21.95 16.83
CA GLY A 42 8.15 23.27 16.34
C GLY A 42 7.11 24.26 16.81
N PHE A 43 7.52 25.19 17.68
CA PHE A 43 6.75 26.38 17.98
C PHE A 43 6.73 27.29 16.75
N ALA A 44 5.83 26.99 15.82
CA ALA A 44 5.24 27.91 14.87
C ALA A 44 3.92 27.26 14.44
N GLU A 45 2.79 27.82 14.88
CA GLU A 45 1.51 27.56 14.23
C GLU A 45 1.67 28.03 12.77
N ASP A 46 1.81 27.10 11.83
CA ASP A 46 1.64 27.44 10.42
C ASP A 46 0.19 27.94 10.29
N ALA A 47 0.02 29.26 10.17
CA ALA A 47 -1.30 29.91 10.12
C ALA A 47 -2.12 29.51 8.87
N GLU A 48 -1.57 28.68 7.98
CA GLU A 48 -2.16 28.25 6.73
C GLU A 48 -2.14 26.73 6.58
N GLU A 49 -3.19 26.17 5.97
CA GLU A 49 -3.28 24.79 5.53
C GLU A 49 -3.50 24.69 4.01
N THR A 50 -3.20 23.54 3.43
CA THR A 50 -3.45 23.29 1.99
C THR A 50 -4.69 22.43 1.80
N VAL A 51 -5.59 22.89 0.93
CA VAL A 51 -6.77 22.13 0.49
C VAL A 51 -6.76 21.88 -1.02
N ILE A 52 -7.42 20.79 -1.41
CA ILE A 52 -7.81 20.51 -2.80
C ILE A 52 -9.22 21.04 -3.00
N VAL A 53 -9.38 21.85 -4.04
CA VAL A 53 -10.67 22.30 -4.57
C VAL A 53 -10.78 21.78 -6.00
N ARG A 54 -11.98 21.34 -6.39
CA ARG A 54 -12.29 20.90 -7.75
C ARG A 54 -13.09 21.97 -8.48
N GLY A 55 -12.85 22.09 -9.79
CA GLY A 55 -13.59 22.99 -10.66
C GLY A 55 -13.13 22.86 -12.11
N SER A 56 -13.68 23.71 -12.98
CA SER A 56 -13.37 23.78 -14.40
C SER A 56 -12.68 25.11 -14.72
N VAL A 57 -11.73 25.11 -15.64
CA VAL A 57 -11.03 26.31 -16.13
C VAL A 57 -10.59 26.06 -17.57
N ASP A 58 -10.59 27.11 -18.38
CA ASP A 58 -10.06 27.03 -19.75
C ASP A 58 -8.55 26.75 -19.72
N GLU A 59 -8.06 25.94 -20.67
CA GLU A 59 -6.69 25.43 -20.66
C GLU A 59 -5.64 26.56 -20.77
N ASP A 60 -5.95 27.63 -21.49
CA ASP A 60 -5.11 28.84 -21.62
C ASP A 60 -5.06 29.69 -20.34
N LYS A 61 -5.96 29.44 -19.38
CA LYS A 61 -6.06 30.13 -18.09
C LYS A 61 -5.37 29.41 -16.94
N ILE A 62 -4.85 28.19 -17.15
CA ILE A 62 -4.16 27.42 -16.11
C ILE A 62 -2.91 28.15 -15.60
N ALA A 63 -2.10 28.73 -16.49
CA ALA A 63 -0.89 29.45 -16.08
C ALA A 63 -1.20 30.72 -15.25
N GLU A 64 -2.29 31.41 -15.58
CA GLU A 64 -2.81 32.53 -14.80
C GLU A 64 -3.25 32.06 -13.41
N LEU A 65 -3.98 30.95 -13.34
CA LEU A 65 -4.42 30.33 -12.09
C LEU A 65 -3.24 29.94 -11.19
N GLU A 66 -2.20 29.31 -11.76
CA GLU A 66 -1.00 28.91 -11.02
C GLU A 66 -0.12 30.08 -10.58
N SER A 67 -0.25 31.25 -11.22
CA SER A 67 0.50 32.46 -10.83
C SER A 67 0.00 33.11 -9.53
N ARG A 68 -1.18 32.72 -9.06
CA ARG A 68 -1.77 33.30 -7.85
C ARG A 68 -1.06 32.82 -6.56
N PRO A 69 -0.87 33.70 -5.56
CA PRO A 69 -0.15 33.35 -4.33
C PRO A 69 -0.87 32.32 -3.45
N ASP A 70 -2.20 32.25 -3.52
CA ASP A 70 -3.05 31.29 -2.81
C ASP A 70 -3.14 29.93 -3.53
N VAL A 71 -2.72 29.84 -4.79
CA VAL A 71 -2.70 28.57 -5.54
C VAL A 71 -1.33 27.91 -5.39
N VAL A 72 -1.32 26.68 -4.88
CA VAL A 72 -0.07 25.91 -4.72
C VAL A 72 0.34 25.28 -6.06
N ARG A 73 -0.62 24.65 -6.74
CA ARG A 73 -0.44 23.96 -8.02
C ARG A 73 -1.82 23.56 -8.58
N VAL A 74 -1.94 23.45 -9.89
CA VAL A 74 -3.12 22.90 -10.56
C VAL A 74 -2.82 21.48 -11.07
N PHE A 75 -3.77 20.58 -10.86
CA PHE A 75 -3.71 19.20 -11.35
C PHE A 75 -4.93 18.94 -12.23
N ARG A 76 -4.74 18.22 -13.35
CA ARG A 76 -5.88 17.75 -14.15
C ARG A 76 -6.63 16.68 -13.35
N ASP A 77 -7.95 16.64 -13.50
CA ASP A 77 -8.73 15.56 -12.90
C ASP A 77 -8.69 14.31 -13.81
N GLY A 78 -7.64 13.52 -13.63
CA GLY A 78 -7.35 12.35 -14.46
C GLY A 78 -8.49 11.34 -14.51
N ARG A 79 -8.78 10.82 -15.71
CA ARG A 79 -9.75 9.75 -15.92
C ARG A 79 -9.21 8.42 -15.39
N ILE A 80 -10.05 7.65 -14.71
CA ILE A 80 -9.76 6.29 -14.24
C ILE A 80 -10.81 5.30 -14.70
N GLU A 81 -10.40 4.04 -14.81
CA GLU A 81 -11.26 2.95 -15.26
C GLU A 81 -11.01 1.66 -14.46
N PRO A 82 -12.02 0.77 -14.38
CA PRO A 82 -11.85 -0.55 -13.78
C PRO A 82 -10.94 -1.43 -14.65
N PHE A 83 -10.11 -2.25 -14.02
CA PHE A 83 -9.31 -3.29 -14.68
C PHE A 83 -10.16 -4.55 -14.99
N GLN A 84 -11.33 -4.34 -15.60
CA GLN A 84 -12.15 -5.40 -16.19
C GLN A 84 -11.74 -5.68 -17.64
N PHE A 85 -12.25 -6.73 -18.29
CA PHE A 85 -12.13 -6.87 -19.75
C PHE A 85 -13.35 -6.29 -20.45
N SER A 86 -13.12 -5.39 -21.41
CA SER A 86 -14.16 -4.93 -22.33
C SER A 86 -14.30 -5.93 -23.47
N SER A 87 -15.40 -6.70 -23.49
CA SER A 87 -15.71 -7.69 -24.54
C SER A 87 -16.03 -7.09 -25.92
N LYS A 88 -15.56 -5.89 -26.25
CA LYS A 88 -15.77 -5.26 -27.56
C LYS A 88 -14.94 -5.87 -28.70
N SER A 89 -14.75 -7.19 -28.69
CA SER A 89 -14.45 -7.98 -29.87
C SER A 89 -15.72 -8.74 -30.32
N GLY A 90 -16.59 -8.04 -31.05
CA GLY A 90 -17.43 -8.62 -32.10
C GLY A 90 -18.81 -9.20 -31.72
N ARG A 91 -19.87 -8.41 -31.92
CA ARG A 91 -21.03 -8.75 -32.79
C ARG A 91 -21.95 -7.55 -32.96
N GLY A 92 -22.10 -7.09 -34.21
CA GLY A 92 -23.31 -6.37 -34.66
C GLY A 92 -23.30 -4.84 -34.67
N LYS A 93 -22.35 -4.19 -35.36
CA LYS A 93 -22.68 -2.97 -36.13
C LYS A 93 -21.95 -3.03 -37.46
N LYS A 94 -22.71 -2.95 -38.56
CA LYS A 94 -22.15 -2.77 -39.91
C LYS A 94 -21.21 -1.56 -39.86
N SER A 95 -19.91 -1.81 -39.92
CA SER A 95 -18.91 -0.78 -40.18
C SER A 95 -19.24 -0.20 -41.56
N THR A 96 -19.74 1.03 -41.56
CA THR A 96 -19.55 1.91 -42.71
C THR A 96 -18.04 2.10 -42.86
N LYS A 97 -17.53 1.74 -44.04
CA LYS A 97 -16.15 1.98 -44.44
C LYS A 97 -15.83 3.46 -44.24
N VAL A 98 -15.03 3.77 -43.24
CA VAL A 98 -14.14 4.93 -43.26
C VAL A 98 -12.75 4.34 -43.12
N SER A 99 -12.12 4.10 -44.27
CA SER A 99 -10.70 3.81 -44.37
C SER A 99 -9.94 5.06 -43.92
N ASN A 100 -9.52 5.10 -42.66
CA ASN A 100 -8.49 6.04 -42.23
C ASN A 100 -7.13 5.37 -42.49
N PRO A 101 -6.28 5.87 -43.42
CA PRO A 101 -5.03 5.22 -43.80
C PRO A 101 -3.94 5.21 -42.71
N ASN A 102 -4.19 5.83 -41.55
CA ASN A 102 -3.20 6.03 -40.50
C ASN A 102 -3.38 5.15 -39.25
N LEU A 103 -4.13 4.03 -39.31
CA LEU A 103 -4.08 3.04 -38.23
C LEU A 103 -2.73 2.31 -38.29
N GLN A 104 -1.82 2.68 -37.39
CA GLN A 104 -0.61 1.91 -37.13
C GLN A 104 -0.97 0.46 -36.73
N PRO A 105 -0.21 -0.54 -37.21
CA PRO A 105 -0.47 -1.95 -36.93
C PRO A 105 -0.44 -2.23 -35.42
N THR A 106 -1.36 -3.09 -34.97
CA THR A 106 -1.39 -3.66 -33.62
C THR A 106 0.00 -4.12 -33.20
N PRO A 107 0.51 -3.78 -31.99
CA PRO A 107 1.78 -4.31 -31.53
C PRO A 107 1.74 -5.84 -31.54
N ALA A 108 2.82 -6.46 -31.99
CA ALA A 108 3.01 -7.89 -31.85
C ALA A 108 2.82 -8.27 -30.37
N MET A 109 1.96 -9.27 -30.10
CA MET A 109 1.81 -9.81 -28.74
C MET A 109 3.20 -10.17 -28.19
N GLY A 110 3.55 -9.61 -27.03
CA GLY A 110 4.83 -9.85 -26.39
C GLY A 110 5.00 -11.33 -26.02
N THR A 111 6.24 -11.78 -25.92
CA THR A 111 6.53 -13.13 -25.44
C THR A 111 6.04 -13.30 -24.00
N CYS A 112 5.41 -14.43 -23.70
CA CYS A 112 5.00 -14.76 -22.35
C CYS A 112 6.24 -14.83 -21.42
N PRO A 113 6.31 -14.03 -20.35
CA PRO A 113 7.49 -14.01 -19.48
C PRO A 113 7.62 -15.28 -18.62
N ILE A 114 6.50 -15.92 -18.29
CA ILE A 114 6.44 -17.17 -17.52
C ILE A 114 5.59 -18.19 -18.29
N PRO A 115 6.17 -18.92 -19.27
CA PRO A 115 5.42 -19.78 -20.16
C PRO A 115 4.92 -21.07 -19.47
N PRO A 116 3.70 -21.55 -19.78
CA PRO A 116 2.69 -20.93 -20.65
C PRO A 116 1.81 -19.90 -19.93
N CYS A 117 1.57 -18.75 -20.58
CA CYS A 117 0.65 -17.73 -20.07
C CYS A 117 -0.81 -18.11 -20.32
N ASP A 118 -1.69 -17.68 -19.41
CA ASP A 118 -3.14 -17.69 -19.63
C ASP A 118 -3.59 -16.37 -20.28
N CYS A 119 -4.06 -16.47 -21.52
CA CYS A 119 -4.69 -15.40 -22.29
C CYS A 119 -6.11 -15.78 -22.74
N THR A 120 -6.78 -16.65 -21.98
CA THR A 120 -8.17 -17.10 -22.26
C THR A 120 -9.22 -16.10 -21.79
N PHE A 121 -8.80 -15.03 -21.09
CA PHE A 121 -9.68 -14.03 -20.49
C PHE A 121 -10.77 -14.65 -19.60
N GLY A 122 -10.40 -15.74 -18.91
CA GLY A 122 -11.27 -16.40 -17.93
C GLY A 122 -12.28 -17.38 -18.51
N ASN A 123 -12.12 -17.79 -19.77
CA ASN A 123 -13.08 -18.68 -20.43
C ASN A 123 -12.42 -19.99 -20.91
N PRO A 124 -12.78 -21.16 -20.33
CA PRO A 124 -13.65 -21.35 -19.17
C PRO A 124 -12.97 -20.95 -17.84
N ALA A 125 -13.75 -20.82 -16.78
CA ALA A 125 -13.22 -20.66 -15.41
C ALA A 125 -12.37 -21.87 -15.00
N ASN A 126 -11.31 -21.64 -14.22
CA ASN A 126 -10.37 -22.67 -13.77
C ASN A 126 -10.77 -23.35 -12.45
N GLY A 127 -12.01 -23.15 -12.00
CA GLY A 127 -12.55 -23.59 -10.71
C GLY A 127 -13.54 -22.56 -10.17
N ASP A 128 -14.11 -22.80 -8.99
CA ASP A 128 -15.00 -21.86 -8.30
C ASP A 128 -14.30 -21.14 -7.14
N ILE A 129 -15.01 -20.22 -6.49
CA ILE A 129 -14.47 -19.47 -5.34
C ILE A 129 -14.05 -20.37 -4.16
N ALA A 130 -14.67 -21.54 -4.00
CA ALA A 130 -14.28 -22.51 -2.97
C ALA A 130 -12.95 -23.20 -3.32
N ALA A 131 -12.72 -23.49 -4.60
CA ALA A 131 -11.44 -23.96 -5.10
C ALA A 131 -10.31 -22.93 -4.84
N VAL A 132 -10.60 -21.63 -4.99
CA VAL A 132 -9.66 -20.56 -4.61
C VAL A 132 -9.33 -20.61 -3.12
N ALA A 133 -10.33 -20.73 -2.25
CA ALA A 133 -10.12 -20.79 -0.81
C ALA A 133 -9.28 -22.01 -0.40
N ASN A 134 -9.50 -23.16 -1.05
CA ASN A 134 -8.72 -24.37 -0.83
C ASN A 134 -7.28 -24.21 -1.34
N PHE A 135 -7.09 -23.66 -2.54
CA PHE A 135 -5.79 -23.42 -3.15
C PHE A 135 -4.90 -22.52 -2.28
N LEU A 136 -5.48 -21.45 -1.71
CA LEU A 136 -4.79 -20.54 -0.81
C LEU A 136 -4.67 -21.06 0.63
N GLY A 137 -5.28 -22.20 0.96
CA GLY A 137 -5.36 -22.77 2.31
C GLY A 137 -6.25 -21.98 3.28
N VAL A 138 -7.04 -21.03 2.76
CA VAL A 138 -7.91 -20.13 3.52
C VAL A 138 -9.02 -20.90 4.24
N ASN A 139 -9.50 -22.00 3.64
CA ASN A 139 -10.41 -22.94 4.28
C ASN A 139 -9.92 -23.44 5.66
N ASN A 140 -8.60 -23.62 5.83
CA ASN A 140 -8.02 -24.01 7.11
C ASN A 140 -8.03 -22.88 8.15
N ILE A 141 -8.02 -21.62 7.71
CA ILE A 141 -8.20 -20.46 8.60
C ILE A 141 -9.64 -20.44 9.10
N TRP A 142 -10.62 -20.65 8.21
CA TRP A 142 -12.04 -20.72 8.58
C TRP A 142 -12.34 -21.86 9.55
N ALA A 143 -11.72 -23.02 9.36
CA ALA A 143 -11.84 -24.16 10.27
C ALA A 143 -11.37 -23.83 11.70
N SER A 144 -10.48 -22.84 11.86
CA SER A 144 -10.06 -22.32 13.17
C SER A 144 -10.99 -21.24 13.76
N GLY A 145 -12.14 -21.00 13.13
CA GLY A 145 -13.15 -20.04 13.60
C GLY A 145 -12.92 -18.59 13.16
N ARG A 146 -11.89 -18.31 12.35
CA ARG A 146 -11.64 -16.96 11.82
C ARG A 146 -12.19 -16.82 10.42
N ARG A 147 -13.19 -15.96 10.24
CA ARG A 147 -13.89 -15.78 8.96
C ARG A 147 -13.88 -14.35 8.45
N GLY A 148 -13.21 -13.43 9.13
CA GLY A 148 -13.18 -11.99 8.85
C GLY A 148 -14.07 -11.17 9.78
N ASP A 149 -14.60 -11.77 10.85
CA ASP A 149 -15.57 -11.13 11.74
C ASP A 149 -14.97 -9.87 12.39
N GLY A 150 -15.77 -8.79 12.43
CA GLY A 150 -15.36 -7.49 12.95
C GLY A 150 -14.52 -6.64 11.99
N ILE A 151 -14.01 -7.23 10.91
CA ILE A 151 -13.21 -6.52 9.89
C ILE A 151 -14.12 -5.91 8.83
N VAL A 152 -13.74 -4.72 8.38
CA VAL A 152 -14.43 -3.98 7.31
C VAL A 152 -13.46 -3.71 6.17
N ILE A 153 -13.86 -4.12 4.97
CA ILE A 153 -13.14 -3.87 3.72
C ILE A 153 -13.91 -2.78 2.94
N GLY A 154 -13.26 -1.66 2.66
CA GLY A 154 -13.78 -0.68 1.71
C GLY A 154 -13.46 -1.12 0.28
N ILE A 155 -14.50 -1.33 -0.51
CA ILE A 155 -14.38 -1.60 -1.95
C ILE A 155 -14.51 -0.27 -2.68
N VAL A 156 -13.38 0.23 -3.19
CA VAL A 156 -13.32 1.48 -3.95
C VAL A 156 -13.51 1.16 -5.42
N ASP A 157 -14.72 1.35 -5.94
CA ASP A 157 -15.10 0.86 -7.26
C ASP A 157 -16.32 1.59 -7.87
N GLY A 158 -16.97 1.01 -8.88
CA GLY A 158 -18.17 1.51 -9.54
C GLY A 158 -19.46 1.34 -8.72
N GLY A 159 -19.37 0.90 -7.47
CA GLY A 159 -20.50 0.80 -6.56
C GLY A 159 -21.02 -0.61 -6.35
N ILE A 160 -21.86 -0.76 -5.33
CA ILE A 160 -22.47 -2.04 -4.93
C ILE A 160 -23.97 -1.85 -4.71
N ARG A 161 -24.75 -2.89 -5.02
CA ARG A 161 -26.15 -3.01 -4.61
C ARG A 161 -26.24 -3.78 -3.30
N ALA A 162 -26.76 -3.12 -2.27
CA ALA A 162 -26.90 -3.68 -0.93
C ALA A 162 -28.32 -4.17 -0.66
N VAL A 163 -28.44 -5.27 0.08
CA VAL A 163 -29.72 -5.71 0.66
C VAL A 163 -30.21 -4.64 1.65
N GLY A 164 -31.50 -4.37 1.66
CA GLY A 164 -32.10 -3.36 2.56
C GLY A 164 -31.93 -1.91 2.11
N ARG A 165 -31.23 -1.64 1.01
CA ARG A 165 -31.11 -0.31 0.41
C ARG A 165 -32.04 -0.17 -0.82
N PRO A 166 -32.54 1.05 -1.11
CA PRO A 166 -33.24 1.32 -2.36
C PRO A 166 -32.28 1.09 -3.54
N VAL A 167 -32.79 0.57 -4.64
CA VAL A 167 -31.97 0.33 -5.85
C VAL A 167 -32.41 1.28 -6.95
N SER A 168 -31.45 1.80 -7.70
CA SER A 168 -31.72 2.70 -8.83
C SER A 168 -32.60 2.02 -9.88
N PRO A 169 -33.48 2.76 -10.60
CA PRO A 169 -34.46 2.15 -11.51
C PRO A 169 -33.87 1.14 -12.51
N GLY A 170 -32.71 1.45 -13.11
CA GLY A 170 -32.02 0.57 -14.07
C GLY A 170 -31.40 -0.70 -13.48
N ASP A 171 -31.40 -0.84 -12.15
CA ASP A 171 -30.85 -1.96 -11.41
C ASP A 171 -31.95 -2.81 -10.72
N THR A 172 -33.22 -2.51 -10.99
CA THR A 172 -34.36 -3.26 -10.44
C THR A 172 -34.28 -4.74 -10.82
N GLY A 173 -34.44 -5.63 -9.83
CA GLY A 173 -34.39 -7.09 -10.02
C GLY A 173 -32.98 -7.69 -10.12
N LYS A 174 -31.91 -6.89 -10.09
CA LYS A 174 -30.53 -7.40 -10.10
C LYS A 174 -30.10 -7.92 -8.70
N PRO A 175 -29.13 -8.85 -8.63
CA PRO A 175 -28.61 -9.35 -7.36
C PRO A 175 -28.03 -8.28 -6.45
N ARG A 176 -28.10 -8.55 -5.14
CA ARG A 176 -27.68 -7.65 -4.06
C ARG A 176 -26.84 -8.41 -3.03
N LEU A 177 -25.93 -7.71 -2.37
CA LEU A 177 -25.07 -8.26 -1.32
C LEU A 177 -25.56 -7.85 0.07
N SER A 178 -25.52 -8.77 1.03
CA SER A 178 -26.09 -8.59 2.38
C SER A 178 -25.14 -7.99 3.41
N ARG A 179 -23.82 -8.01 3.17
CA ARG A 179 -22.80 -7.55 4.13
C ARG A 179 -22.29 -6.13 3.87
N ILE A 180 -23.04 -5.34 3.11
CA ILE A 180 -22.72 -3.95 2.81
C ILE A 180 -23.39 -3.07 3.86
N ILE A 181 -22.60 -2.36 4.65
CA ILE A 181 -23.10 -1.73 5.89
C ILE A 181 -23.01 -0.22 5.93
N ASP A 182 -22.18 0.38 5.08
CA ASP A 182 -22.03 1.83 4.94
C ASP A 182 -21.31 2.14 3.63
N GLY A 183 -21.07 3.42 3.34
CA GLY A 183 -20.23 3.79 2.22
C GLY A 183 -20.29 5.26 1.82
N TRP A 184 -19.65 5.53 0.70
CA TRP A 184 -19.57 6.84 0.08
C TRP A 184 -20.01 6.76 -1.39
N PRO A 185 -20.80 7.72 -1.92
CA PRO A 185 -21.34 8.89 -1.23
C PRO A 185 -22.39 8.53 -0.17
N ALA A 186 -22.37 9.23 0.97
CA ALA A 186 -23.20 8.90 2.14
C ALA A 186 -24.70 8.79 1.83
N ALA A 187 -25.21 9.66 0.94
CA ALA A 187 -26.61 9.67 0.56
C ALA A 187 -27.04 8.45 -0.27
N SER A 188 -26.12 7.79 -0.98
CA SER A 188 -26.48 6.86 -2.06
C SER A 188 -25.59 5.62 -2.18
N TRP A 189 -24.73 5.33 -1.21
CA TRP A 189 -24.04 4.05 -1.14
C TRP A 189 -25.04 2.88 -1.11
N GLY A 190 -24.66 1.74 -1.68
CA GLY A 190 -25.47 0.53 -1.68
C GLY A 190 -26.66 0.55 -2.65
N THR A 191 -26.82 1.59 -3.47
CA THR A 191 -28.03 1.79 -4.30
C THR A 191 -27.88 1.42 -5.78
N LYS A 192 -26.66 1.23 -6.26
CA LYS A 192 -26.36 0.91 -7.66
C LYS A 192 -24.98 0.31 -7.77
N ALA A 193 -24.77 -0.53 -8.79
CA ALA A 193 -23.44 -0.94 -9.20
C ALA A 193 -23.24 -0.63 -10.68
N GLU A 194 -22.18 0.10 -10.97
CA GLU A 194 -21.83 0.57 -12.29
C GLU A 194 -20.58 -0.18 -12.78
N TRP A 195 -19.99 0.27 -13.88
CA TRP A 195 -18.85 -0.42 -14.48
C TRP A 195 -19.13 -1.90 -14.78
N GLY A 196 -20.36 -2.22 -15.19
CA GLY A 196 -20.73 -3.60 -15.51
C GLY A 196 -20.72 -4.54 -14.30
N ASP A 197 -21.12 -4.05 -13.12
CA ASP A 197 -21.14 -4.81 -11.85
C ASP A 197 -19.75 -5.17 -11.30
N HIS A 198 -18.71 -4.45 -11.72
CA HIS A 198 -17.34 -4.67 -11.26
C HIS A 198 -17.17 -4.55 -9.73
N GLY A 199 -17.86 -3.60 -9.09
CA GLY A 199 -17.90 -3.49 -7.62
C GLY A 199 -18.59 -4.67 -6.93
N MET A 200 -19.59 -5.28 -7.58
CA MET A 200 -20.26 -6.48 -7.07
C MET A 200 -19.33 -7.69 -7.12
N MET A 201 -18.59 -7.84 -8.22
CA MET A 201 -17.58 -8.88 -8.40
C MET A 201 -16.52 -8.77 -7.30
N THR A 202 -15.87 -7.60 -7.19
CA THR A 202 -14.78 -7.41 -6.22
C THR A 202 -15.22 -7.57 -4.76
N ALA A 203 -16.43 -7.13 -4.41
CA ALA A 203 -16.98 -7.37 -3.08
C ALA A 203 -17.28 -8.86 -2.82
N THR A 204 -17.79 -9.58 -3.83
CA THR A 204 -18.06 -11.02 -3.75
C THR A 204 -16.77 -11.80 -3.56
N ASP A 205 -15.73 -11.46 -4.31
CA ASP A 205 -14.40 -12.10 -4.24
C ASP A 205 -13.76 -11.92 -2.85
N ALA A 206 -13.80 -10.70 -2.31
CA ALA A 206 -13.28 -10.42 -0.97
C ALA A 206 -14.03 -11.21 0.12
N LEU A 207 -15.37 -11.24 0.03
CA LEU A 207 -16.21 -12.03 0.94
C LEU A 207 -16.04 -13.54 0.73
N GLY A 208 -15.63 -13.97 -0.46
CA GLY A 208 -15.29 -15.35 -0.74
C GLY A 208 -14.15 -15.87 0.11
N MET A 209 -13.15 -15.03 0.39
CA MET A 209 -12.04 -15.36 1.29
C MET A 209 -12.33 -15.00 2.75
N ALA A 210 -13.06 -13.91 3.01
CA ALA A 210 -13.42 -13.46 4.36
C ALA A 210 -14.95 -13.35 4.54
N PRO A 211 -15.68 -14.48 4.64
CA PRO A 211 -17.13 -14.49 4.61
C PRO A 211 -17.81 -13.84 5.82
N GLY A 212 -17.09 -13.62 6.92
CA GLY A 212 -17.53 -12.91 8.12
C GLY A 212 -17.30 -11.40 8.07
N ALA A 213 -16.48 -10.90 7.13
CA ALA A 213 -16.21 -9.48 6.99
C ALA A 213 -17.45 -8.69 6.58
N GLN A 214 -17.40 -7.37 6.80
CA GLN A 214 -18.39 -6.42 6.30
C GLN A 214 -17.74 -5.52 5.26
N ILE A 215 -18.55 -4.90 4.42
CA ILE A 215 -18.08 -4.09 3.29
C ILE A 215 -18.58 -2.65 3.43
N TYR A 216 -17.70 -1.70 3.11
CA TYR A 216 -18.08 -0.34 2.75
C TYR A 216 -18.09 -0.18 1.24
N ASP A 217 -19.20 0.34 0.69
CA ASP A 217 -19.35 0.67 -0.73
C ASP A 217 -18.79 2.06 -1.00
N LEU A 218 -17.55 2.16 -1.50
CA LEU A 218 -16.89 3.42 -1.83
C LEU A 218 -16.99 3.65 -3.34
N ARG A 219 -18.15 4.15 -3.77
CA ARG A 219 -18.49 4.33 -5.19
C ARG A 219 -17.85 5.60 -5.76
N ILE A 220 -16.84 5.41 -6.60
CA ILE A 220 -16.06 6.49 -7.24
C ILE A 220 -16.46 6.78 -8.70
N SER A 221 -17.43 6.03 -9.22
CA SER A 221 -17.95 6.20 -10.57
C SER A 221 -19.42 5.80 -10.65
N SER A 222 -20.18 6.48 -11.51
CA SER A 222 -21.53 6.11 -11.92
C SER A 222 -21.93 6.79 -13.23
N SER A 223 -23.10 6.44 -13.77
CA SER A 223 -23.71 7.15 -14.90
C SER A 223 -23.81 8.68 -14.72
N SER A 224 -23.85 9.16 -13.47
CA SER A 224 -23.83 10.58 -13.11
C SER A 224 -22.54 11.03 -12.41
N LEU A 225 -21.52 10.17 -12.31
CA LEU A 225 -20.25 10.45 -11.62
C LEU A 225 -19.11 9.91 -12.49
N ALA A 226 -18.36 10.79 -13.16
CA ALA A 226 -17.23 10.35 -13.97
C ALA A 226 -16.21 9.59 -13.12
N GLY A 227 -15.61 8.52 -13.66
CA GLY A 227 -14.48 7.86 -13.01
C GLY A 227 -13.28 8.78 -13.08
N THR A 228 -13.02 9.54 -12.01
CA THR A 228 -11.91 10.50 -11.94
C THR A 228 -11.12 10.38 -10.64
N ILE A 229 -9.87 10.84 -10.67
CA ILE A 229 -8.97 10.81 -9.52
C ILE A 229 -9.53 11.64 -8.36
N SER A 230 -10.19 12.76 -8.61
CA SER A 230 -10.81 13.57 -7.55
C SER A 230 -11.89 12.79 -6.78
N ASN A 231 -12.70 11.98 -7.46
CA ASN A 231 -13.70 11.13 -6.79
C ASN A 231 -13.06 10.04 -5.94
N ALA A 232 -11.96 9.45 -6.42
CA ALA A 232 -11.17 8.52 -5.60
C ALA A 232 -10.56 9.22 -4.37
N LEU A 233 -10.06 10.44 -4.54
CA LEU A 233 -9.52 11.27 -3.46
C LEU A 233 -10.59 11.54 -2.39
N ALA A 234 -11.81 11.90 -2.79
CA ALA A 234 -12.95 12.10 -1.88
C ALA A 234 -13.38 10.81 -1.16
N ALA A 235 -13.40 9.67 -1.85
CA ALA A 235 -13.70 8.38 -1.23
C ALA A 235 -12.63 7.97 -0.20
N PHE A 236 -11.35 8.19 -0.50
CA PHE A 236 -10.27 7.97 0.46
C PHE A 236 -10.35 8.91 1.66
N GLN A 237 -10.69 10.19 1.44
CA GLN A 237 -10.91 11.14 2.53
C GLN A 237 -12.03 10.65 3.46
N TRP A 238 -13.17 10.23 2.89
CA TRP A 238 -14.28 9.67 3.69
C TRP A 238 -13.84 8.43 4.47
N ALA A 239 -13.09 7.52 3.84
CA ALA A 239 -12.61 6.31 4.50
C ALA A 239 -11.66 6.63 5.66
N ILE A 240 -10.76 7.60 5.49
CA ILE A 240 -9.87 8.09 6.54
C ILE A 240 -10.66 8.68 7.71
N ASP A 241 -11.62 9.56 7.44
CA ASP A 241 -12.41 10.20 8.49
C ASP A 241 -13.29 9.17 9.23
N LYS A 242 -13.86 8.21 8.49
CA LYS A 242 -14.57 7.07 9.07
C LYS A 242 -13.65 6.22 9.94
N HIS A 243 -12.41 5.99 9.51
CA HIS A 243 -11.43 5.21 10.25
C HIS A 243 -11.04 5.91 11.55
N ARG A 244 -10.76 7.21 11.51
CA ARG A 244 -10.49 8.02 12.71
C ARG A 244 -11.65 7.97 13.70
N ALA A 245 -12.89 7.99 13.21
CA ALA A 245 -14.07 7.99 14.06
C ALA A 245 -14.43 6.61 14.63
N THR A 246 -14.08 5.51 13.94
CA THR A 246 -14.66 4.18 14.25
C THR A 246 -13.67 3.02 14.24
N GLY A 247 -12.40 3.25 13.86
CA GLY A 247 -11.41 2.22 13.55
C GLY A 247 -11.68 1.46 12.24
N LYS A 248 -12.63 1.91 11.41
CA LYS A 248 -13.07 1.24 10.17
C LYS A 248 -13.17 2.22 9.00
N PRO A 249 -12.86 1.83 7.75
CA PRO A 249 -12.51 0.47 7.33
C PRO A 249 -11.08 0.10 7.72
N HIS A 250 -10.78 -1.19 7.81
CA HIS A 250 -9.43 -1.67 8.09
C HIS A 250 -8.59 -1.79 6.82
N ILE A 251 -9.27 -1.99 5.68
CA ILE A 251 -8.66 -2.34 4.40
C ILE A 251 -9.36 -1.54 3.30
N LEU A 252 -8.60 -1.04 2.33
CA LEU A 252 -9.12 -0.51 1.07
C LEU A 252 -8.62 -1.38 -0.09
N SER A 253 -9.56 -1.91 -0.88
CA SER A 253 -9.29 -2.70 -2.08
C SER A 253 -9.65 -1.88 -3.31
N ASN A 254 -8.69 -1.74 -4.23
CA ASN A 254 -8.81 -0.87 -5.40
C ASN A 254 -8.50 -1.67 -6.68
N SER A 255 -9.52 -1.86 -7.52
CA SER A 255 -9.42 -2.65 -8.76
C SER A 255 -9.55 -1.78 -10.02
N TRP A 256 -8.99 -0.58 -9.97
CA TRP A 256 -9.07 0.45 -11.01
C TRP A 256 -7.74 1.20 -11.13
N GLY A 257 -7.57 1.94 -12.22
CA GLY A 257 -6.40 2.78 -12.46
C GLY A 257 -6.47 3.52 -13.79
N ILE A 258 -5.34 4.04 -14.24
CA ILE A 258 -5.16 4.55 -15.60
C ILE A 258 -4.55 3.47 -16.48
N PHE A 259 -4.95 3.42 -17.75
CA PHE A 259 -4.45 2.43 -18.72
C PHE A 259 -3.27 2.93 -19.54
N GLN A 260 -3.13 4.26 -19.67
CA GLN A 260 -2.09 4.91 -20.44
C GLN A 260 -1.52 6.05 -19.61
N GLU A 261 -0.21 6.26 -19.69
CA GLU A 261 0.45 7.39 -19.03
C GLU A 261 -0.14 8.73 -19.48
N SER A 262 -0.50 8.81 -20.76
CA SER A 262 -1.09 10.01 -21.38
C SER A 262 -2.45 10.43 -20.80
N TRP A 263 -3.14 9.56 -20.05
CA TRP A 263 -4.40 9.93 -19.41
C TRP A 263 -4.18 10.91 -18.26
N ASP A 264 -3.06 10.77 -17.54
CA ASP A 264 -2.60 11.69 -16.51
C ASP A 264 -1.12 11.44 -16.17
N ALA A 265 -0.21 12.06 -16.93
CA ALA A 265 1.22 11.84 -16.80
C ALA A 265 1.77 12.32 -15.43
N VAL A 266 1.15 13.35 -14.85
CA VAL A 266 1.54 13.86 -13.53
C VAL A 266 1.16 12.83 -12.48
N TYR A 267 -0.09 12.35 -12.45
CA TYR A 267 -0.48 11.28 -11.53
C TYR A 267 0.35 10.01 -11.73
N ALA A 268 0.66 9.65 -12.97
CA ALA A 268 1.39 8.44 -13.29
C ALA A 268 2.79 8.39 -12.64
N ARG A 269 3.50 9.53 -12.58
CA ARG A 269 4.93 9.60 -12.23
C ARG A 269 5.28 10.46 -11.03
N ASP A 270 4.41 11.37 -10.59
CA ASP A 270 4.69 12.26 -9.47
C ASP A 270 4.25 11.61 -8.14
N PRO A 271 5.19 11.20 -7.26
CA PRO A 271 4.83 10.62 -5.96
C PRO A 271 4.13 11.65 -5.04
N THR A 272 4.25 12.95 -5.34
CA THR A 272 3.61 14.03 -4.57
C THR A 272 2.22 14.40 -5.09
N HIS A 273 1.73 13.71 -6.13
CA HIS A 273 0.37 13.90 -6.65
C HIS A 273 -0.67 13.83 -5.49
N PRO A 274 -1.69 14.71 -5.44
CA PRO A 274 -2.62 14.79 -4.31
C PRO A 274 -3.27 13.45 -3.94
N PHE A 275 -3.64 12.64 -4.94
CA PHE A 275 -4.19 11.33 -4.68
C PHE A 275 -3.15 10.35 -4.11
N THR A 276 -1.91 10.33 -4.62
CA THR A 276 -0.83 9.50 -4.08
C THR A 276 -0.55 9.86 -2.62
N ARG A 277 -0.49 11.16 -2.30
CA ARG A 277 -0.37 11.65 -0.91
C ARG A 277 -1.54 11.22 -0.04
N LYS A 278 -2.77 11.23 -0.56
CA LYS A 278 -3.96 10.78 0.17
C LYS A 278 -3.93 9.26 0.44
N VAL A 279 -3.39 8.46 -0.48
CA VAL A 279 -3.13 7.03 -0.25
C VAL A 279 -2.10 6.84 0.87
N VAL A 280 -1.02 7.62 0.87
CA VAL A 280 -0.01 7.62 1.95
C VAL A 280 -0.63 8.03 3.29
N GLU A 281 -1.53 9.01 3.31
CA GLU A 281 -2.27 9.38 4.52
C GLU A 281 -3.10 8.20 5.04
N ALA A 282 -3.87 7.50 4.20
CA ALA A 282 -4.62 6.32 4.61
C ALA A 282 -3.71 5.23 5.21
N LEU A 283 -2.54 4.99 4.61
CA LEU A 283 -1.54 4.07 5.14
C LEU A 283 -1.01 4.50 6.52
N ASN A 284 -0.81 5.81 6.73
CA ASN A 284 -0.33 6.36 8.01
C ASN A 284 -1.40 6.29 9.11
N GLU A 285 -2.68 6.34 8.75
CA GLU A 285 -3.79 6.11 9.67
C GLU A 285 -3.96 4.63 10.05
N GLY A 286 -3.18 3.72 9.44
CA GLY A 286 -3.21 2.28 9.74
C GLY A 286 -4.19 1.48 8.87
N ILE A 287 -4.78 2.11 7.84
CA ILE A 287 -5.61 1.44 6.84
C ILE A 287 -4.71 0.67 5.87
N ILE A 288 -4.99 -0.62 5.69
CA ILE A 288 -4.23 -1.47 4.75
C ILE A 288 -4.72 -1.19 3.33
N VAL A 289 -3.83 -0.86 2.39
CA VAL A 289 -4.22 -0.50 1.02
C VAL A 289 -3.65 -1.48 0.00
N LEU A 290 -4.55 -2.07 -0.79
CA LEU A 290 -4.24 -2.94 -1.91
C LEU A 290 -4.73 -2.31 -3.22
N PHE A 291 -3.91 -2.45 -4.27
CA PHE A 291 -4.27 -2.11 -5.64
C PHE A 291 -4.00 -3.26 -6.59
N ALA A 292 -4.86 -3.42 -7.58
CA ALA A 292 -4.60 -4.22 -8.76
C ALA A 292 -3.42 -3.65 -9.55
N ALA A 293 -2.53 -4.52 -10.04
CA ALA A 293 -1.42 -4.12 -10.90
C ALA A 293 -1.91 -3.52 -12.24
N GLY A 294 -3.01 -4.06 -12.79
CA GLY A 294 -3.63 -3.63 -14.04
C GLY A 294 -3.63 -4.73 -15.10
N ASN A 295 -4.30 -4.50 -16.23
CA ASN A 295 -4.44 -5.48 -17.32
C ASN A 295 -3.64 -5.13 -18.59
N CYS A 296 -2.49 -4.47 -18.45
CA CYS A 296 -1.63 -4.02 -19.54
C CYS A 296 -0.33 -4.83 -19.68
N GLY A 297 -0.33 -6.10 -19.28
CA GLY A 297 0.79 -7.03 -19.49
C GLY A 297 1.05 -7.33 -20.96
N GLY A 298 2.31 -7.58 -21.33
CA GLY A 298 2.74 -7.58 -22.74
C GLY A 298 2.21 -8.73 -23.60
N ALA A 299 1.81 -9.86 -23.02
CA ALA A 299 1.46 -11.05 -23.80
C ALA A 299 0.05 -11.00 -24.41
N CYS A 300 -0.91 -10.36 -23.74
CA CYS A 300 -2.27 -10.21 -24.26
C CYS A 300 -3.01 -9.00 -23.66
N PRO A 301 -2.44 -7.79 -23.76
CA PRO A 301 -2.93 -6.61 -23.04
C PRO A 301 -4.37 -6.25 -23.39
N ASP A 302 -5.07 -5.61 -22.45
CA ASP A 302 -6.34 -4.94 -22.75
C ASP A 302 -6.15 -3.87 -23.83
N SER A 303 -7.12 -3.74 -24.73
CA SER A 303 -7.02 -2.79 -25.86
C SER A 303 -6.94 -1.33 -25.42
N ARG A 304 -7.43 -0.99 -24.22
CA ARG A 304 -7.32 0.36 -23.65
C ARG A 304 -5.90 0.77 -23.29
N CYS A 305 -4.98 -0.19 -23.13
CA CYS A 305 -3.58 0.08 -22.85
C CYS A 305 -2.88 0.81 -24.00
N GLY A 306 -3.41 0.72 -25.23
CA GLY A 306 -2.81 1.37 -26.39
C GLY A 306 -1.32 1.00 -26.51
N PRO A 307 -0.41 1.99 -26.64
CA PRO A 307 1.02 1.70 -26.70
C PRO A 307 1.61 1.25 -25.35
N ASP A 308 0.98 1.58 -24.22
CA ASP A 308 1.49 1.41 -22.86
C ASP A 308 1.15 0.03 -22.30
N ASN A 309 1.85 -0.98 -22.82
CA ASN A 309 1.75 -2.35 -22.37
C ASN A 309 3.13 -3.00 -22.22
N GLY A 310 3.20 -4.03 -21.37
CA GLY A 310 4.42 -4.77 -21.06
C GLY A 310 5.24 -4.17 -19.91
N PRO A 311 6.48 -4.67 -19.73
CA PRO A 311 7.36 -4.25 -18.65
C PRO A 311 7.65 -2.76 -18.67
N GLY A 312 7.62 -2.13 -17.50
CA GLY A 312 7.99 -0.72 -17.32
C GLY A 312 6.94 0.30 -17.76
N ARG A 313 5.79 -0.17 -18.26
CA ARG A 313 4.81 0.66 -18.98
C ARG A 313 3.36 0.34 -18.64
N SER A 314 3.10 -0.34 -17.52
CA SER A 314 1.76 -0.87 -17.24
C SER A 314 1.28 -0.72 -15.79
N ILE A 315 2.09 -0.17 -14.88
CA ILE A 315 1.71 0.11 -13.48
C ILE A 315 2.00 1.59 -13.18
N TRP A 316 0.95 2.36 -12.88
CA TRP A 316 0.94 3.82 -12.91
C TRP A 316 0.35 4.48 -11.65
N GLY A 317 1.05 5.48 -11.10
CA GLY A 317 0.56 6.24 -9.96
C GLY A 317 0.46 5.39 -8.68
N ALA A 318 -0.65 5.51 -7.94
CA ALA A 318 -0.77 4.93 -6.60
C ALA A 318 -0.61 3.40 -6.56
N ASN A 319 -1.01 2.66 -7.61
CA ASN A 319 -0.79 1.21 -7.65
C ASN A 319 0.69 0.83 -7.87
N GLY A 320 1.56 1.78 -8.21
CA GLY A 320 3.01 1.63 -8.26
C GLY A 320 3.73 2.05 -6.97
N HIS A 321 3.05 2.63 -5.99
CA HIS A 321 3.70 3.22 -4.81
C HIS A 321 4.41 2.15 -3.93
N PRO A 322 5.62 2.41 -3.39
CA PRO A 322 6.39 1.42 -2.64
C PRO A 322 5.68 0.79 -1.45
N ARG A 323 4.92 1.59 -0.69
CA ARG A 323 4.19 1.12 0.49
C ARG A 323 2.87 0.40 0.18
N VAL A 324 2.28 0.61 -1.01
CA VAL A 324 1.02 -0.04 -1.41
C VAL A 324 1.29 -1.53 -1.69
N ILE A 325 0.31 -2.40 -1.41
CA ILE A 325 0.36 -3.80 -1.84
C ILE A 325 -0.19 -3.87 -3.27
N THR A 326 0.67 -4.18 -4.24
CA THR A 326 0.29 -4.25 -5.65
C THR A 326 0.14 -5.70 -6.09
N VAL A 327 -1.04 -6.08 -6.56
CA VAL A 327 -1.41 -7.48 -6.79
C VAL A 327 -1.50 -7.79 -8.29
N GLY A 328 -0.63 -8.69 -8.77
CA GLY A 328 -0.71 -9.29 -10.11
C GLY A 328 -1.67 -10.48 -10.16
N ALA A 329 -1.78 -11.13 -11.32
CA ALA A 329 -2.75 -12.20 -11.54
C ALA A 329 -2.13 -13.53 -12.01
N VAL A 330 -2.59 -14.62 -11.41
CA VAL A 330 -2.37 -16.02 -11.81
C VAL A 330 -3.69 -16.78 -11.76
N ASN A 331 -3.84 -17.84 -12.54
CA ASN A 331 -5.03 -18.70 -12.45
C ASN A 331 -4.83 -19.87 -11.46
N LEU A 332 -5.89 -20.64 -11.20
CA LEU A 332 -5.86 -21.83 -10.33
C LEU A 332 -4.95 -22.97 -10.83
N ASN A 333 -4.54 -22.94 -12.10
CA ASN A 333 -3.57 -23.86 -12.68
C ASN A 333 -2.13 -23.35 -12.55
N GLU A 334 -1.89 -22.35 -11.69
CA GLU A 334 -0.60 -21.71 -11.46
C GLU A 334 0.03 -21.07 -12.70
N ARG A 335 -0.79 -20.76 -13.72
CA ARG A 335 -0.31 -20.07 -14.92
C ARG A 335 -0.37 -18.57 -14.71
N PHE A 336 0.72 -17.90 -15.07
CA PHE A 336 0.76 -16.45 -15.13
C PHE A 336 -0.24 -15.93 -16.15
N VAL A 337 -0.99 -14.90 -15.79
CA VAL A 337 -1.99 -14.31 -16.69
C VAL A 337 -1.30 -13.29 -17.58
N GLY A 338 -1.32 -13.51 -18.90
CA GLY A 338 -0.45 -12.81 -19.84
C GLY A 338 -0.69 -11.29 -19.94
N TYR A 339 -1.87 -10.84 -19.54
CA TYR A 339 -2.24 -9.43 -19.48
C TYR A 339 -2.02 -8.81 -18.10
N SER A 340 -1.61 -9.56 -17.08
CA SER A 340 -1.27 -8.98 -15.78
C SER A 340 -0.14 -7.97 -15.97
N SER A 341 -0.33 -6.74 -15.51
CA SER A 341 0.65 -5.66 -15.64
C SER A 341 1.95 -6.00 -14.91
N GLN A 342 3.04 -5.44 -15.43
CA GLN A 342 4.40 -5.86 -15.14
C GLN A 342 5.23 -4.65 -14.74
N GLY A 343 6.12 -4.85 -13.79
CA GLY A 343 7.12 -3.88 -13.40
C GLY A 343 8.19 -3.62 -14.46
N PRO A 344 9.11 -2.69 -14.20
CA PRO A 344 9.08 -1.78 -13.05
C PRO A 344 7.81 -0.90 -13.08
N ALA A 345 7.26 -0.52 -11.92
CA ALA A 345 6.21 0.48 -11.88
C ALA A 345 6.81 1.88 -12.00
N ALA A 346 5.98 2.88 -12.35
CA ALA A 346 6.45 4.25 -12.49
C ALA A 346 7.03 4.86 -11.20
N LEU A 347 6.57 4.39 -10.02
CA LEU A 347 7.02 4.90 -8.71
C LEU A 347 7.93 3.93 -7.93
N ASP A 348 8.02 2.66 -8.31
CA ASP A 348 8.86 1.65 -7.65
C ASP A 348 9.25 0.53 -8.63
N PRO A 349 10.54 0.22 -8.80
CA PRO A 349 10.97 -0.86 -9.68
C PRO A 349 10.57 -2.27 -9.20
N ASN A 350 10.21 -2.44 -7.92
CA ASN A 350 9.93 -3.72 -7.28
C ASN A 350 8.43 -4.03 -7.23
N LYS A 351 7.78 -4.02 -8.40
CA LYS A 351 6.35 -4.26 -8.58
C LYS A 351 6.07 -5.28 -9.71
N PRO A 352 4.92 -5.99 -9.69
CA PRO A 352 3.97 -6.11 -8.57
C PRO A 352 4.62 -6.77 -7.34
N ASP A 353 3.95 -6.75 -6.19
CA ASP A 353 4.52 -7.35 -4.97
C ASP A 353 4.44 -8.88 -4.99
N PHE A 354 3.31 -9.42 -5.46
CA PHE A 354 3.03 -10.83 -5.66
C PHE A 354 1.80 -10.98 -6.59
N CYS A 355 1.50 -12.18 -7.05
CA CYS A 355 0.26 -12.51 -7.75
C CYS A 355 -0.76 -13.22 -6.87
N SER A 356 -2.04 -12.95 -7.10
CA SER A 356 -3.18 -13.66 -6.49
C SER A 356 -4.07 -14.29 -7.58
N VAL A 357 -5.03 -15.10 -7.14
CA VAL A 357 -5.82 -15.97 -8.01
C VAL A 357 -6.92 -15.20 -8.74
N THR A 358 -7.06 -15.44 -10.05
CA THR A 358 -8.11 -14.93 -10.93
C THR A 358 -8.67 -16.07 -11.81
N HIS A 359 -9.59 -15.74 -12.73
CA HIS A 359 -10.22 -16.65 -13.68
C HIS A 359 -10.97 -17.82 -13.02
N PHE A 360 -11.81 -17.52 -12.04
CA PHE A 360 -12.63 -18.49 -11.32
C PHE A 360 -14.13 -18.12 -11.37
N ALA A 361 -14.99 -19.09 -11.10
CA ALA A 361 -16.41 -18.88 -11.01
C ALA A 361 -16.77 -18.24 -9.66
N GLY A 362 -16.89 -16.91 -9.68
CA GLY A 362 -17.36 -16.08 -8.57
C GLY A 362 -18.71 -15.47 -8.90
N TYR A 363 -18.79 -14.13 -8.91
CA TYR A 363 -19.99 -13.34 -9.14
C TYR A 363 -20.60 -13.50 -10.54
N PHE A 364 -19.85 -13.27 -11.61
CA PHE A 364 -20.44 -13.20 -12.96
C PHE A 364 -21.09 -14.52 -13.40
N PRO A 365 -20.51 -15.70 -13.10
CA PRO A 365 -21.18 -16.96 -13.41
C PRO A 365 -22.48 -17.19 -12.63
N THR A 366 -22.74 -16.48 -11.53
CA THR A 366 -24.06 -16.51 -10.87
C THR A 366 -25.14 -15.79 -11.67
N LEU A 367 -24.77 -14.81 -12.49
CA LEU A 367 -25.70 -14.08 -13.37
C LEU A 367 -25.98 -14.85 -14.65
N ASN A 368 -24.94 -15.48 -15.19
CA ASN A 368 -25.01 -16.31 -16.39
C ASN A 368 -24.02 -17.47 -16.22
N PRO A 369 -24.48 -18.71 -15.99
CA PRO A 369 -23.58 -19.86 -15.84
C PRO A 369 -22.70 -20.15 -17.07
N ALA A 370 -23.09 -19.66 -18.25
CA ALA A 370 -22.27 -19.67 -19.46
C ALA A 370 -21.49 -18.35 -19.68
N GLY A 371 -21.52 -17.47 -18.69
CA GLY A 371 -20.88 -16.16 -18.68
C GLY A 371 -19.39 -16.23 -18.33
N ALA A 372 -18.72 -15.09 -18.46
CA ALA A 372 -17.30 -14.98 -18.14
C ALA A 372 -17.03 -15.26 -16.66
N SER A 373 -15.89 -15.88 -16.36
CA SER A 373 -15.40 -15.98 -14.99
C SER A 373 -15.09 -14.61 -14.41
N ASP A 374 -14.95 -14.53 -13.10
CA ASP A 374 -14.34 -13.37 -12.44
C ASP A 374 -12.85 -13.35 -12.81
N GLY A 375 -12.42 -12.25 -13.43
CA GLY A 375 -11.16 -12.17 -14.17
C GLY A 375 -10.41 -10.86 -13.94
N GLY A 376 -9.19 -10.77 -14.46
CA GLY A 376 -8.36 -9.60 -14.30
C GLY A 376 -7.50 -9.63 -13.03
N THR A 377 -6.56 -8.68 -12.93
CA THR A 377 -5.99 -8.30 -11.63
C THR A 377 -7.07 -7.75 -10.68
N SER A 378 -8.21 -7.34 -11.23
CA SER A 378 -9.40 -6.93 -10.50
C SER A 378 -10.05 -8.02 -9.65
N ALA A 379 -10.00 -9.29 -10.05
CA ALA A 379 -10.47 -10.41 -9.21
C ALA A 379 -9.37 -10.90 -8.26
N ALA A 380 -8.10 -10.83 -8.68
CA ALA A 380 -6.95 -11.23 -7.85
C ALA A 380 -6.78 -10.36 -6.59
N THR A 381 -6.97 -9.05 -6.72
CA THR A 381 -6.81 -8.07 -5.65
C THR A 381 -7.79 -8.26 -4.47
N PRO A 382 -9.12 -8.36 -4.68
CA PRO A 382 -10.07 -8.60 -3.60
C PRO A 382 -9.91 -9.98 -2.95
N ILE A 383 -9.49 -11.02 -3.70
CA ILE A 383 -9.08 -12.30 -3.09
C ILE A 383 -7.95 -12.07 -2.09
N ALA A 384 -6.91 -11.32 -2.46
CA ALA A 384 -5.84 -10.97 -1.52
C ALA A 384 -6.35 -10.09 -0.35
N ALA A 385 -7.26 -9.14 -0.60
CA ALA A 385 -7.85 -8.29 0.43
C ALA A 385 -8.65 -9.11 1.47
N GLY A 386 -9.37 -10.15 1.04
CA GLY A 386 -10.05 -11.06 1.95
C GLY A 386 -9.08 -11.91 2.79
N VAL A 387 -7.96 -12.36 2.22
CA VAL A 387 -6.87 -12.99 3.01
C VAL A 387 -6.31 -12.00 4.04
N VAL A 388 -6.08 -10.75 3.65
CA VAL A 388 -5.63 -9.68 4.54
C VAL A 388 -6.65 -9.42 5.66
N ALA A 389 -7.96 -9.52 5.39
CA ALA A 389 -8.99 -9.39 6.43
C ALA A 389 -8.89 -10.49 7.49
N LEU A 390 -8.61 -11.74 7.09
CA LEU A 390 -8.36 -12.83 8.04
C LEU A 390 -7.10 -12.58 8.87
N MET A 391 -6.04 -12.07 8.24
CA MET A 391 -4.79 -11.69 8.91
C MET A 391 -5.03 -10.56 9.93
N LYS A 392 -5.77 -9.52 9.55
CA LYS A 392 -6.15 -8.42 10.44
C LYS A 392 -7.06 -8.85 11.58
N GLN A 393 -7.99 -9.78 11.36
CA GLN A 393 -8.79 -10.35 12.46
C GLN A 393 -7.89 -11.08 13.47
N ALA A 394 -6.84 -11.75 13.01
CA ALA A 394 -5.95 -12.50 13.89
C ALA A 394 -4.89 -11.65 14.60
N LYS A 395 -4.40 -10.59 13.95
CA LYS A 395 -3.47 -9.61 14.51
C LYS A 395 -3.96 -8.20 14.19
N PRO A 396 -4.90 -7.62 14.98
CA PRO A 396 -5.49 -6.31 14.70
C PRO A 396 -4.46 -5.17 14.55
N THR A 397 -3.37 -5.26 15.31
CA THR A 397 -2.25 -4.30 15.32
C THR A 397 -1.30 -4.46 14.13
N ALA A 398 -1.46 -5.47 13.28
CA ALA A 398 -0.54 -5.71 12.16
C ALA A 398 -0.53 -4.53 11.18
N THR A 399 0.64 -4.00 10.86
CA THR A 399 0.78 -2.85 9.95
C THR A 399 0.74 -3.27 8.48
N GLN A 400 0.62 -2.29 7.57
CA GLN A 400 0.79 -2.49 6.12
C GLN A 400 2.06 -3.28 5.82
N ASP A 401 3.20 -2.88 6.40
CA ASP A 401 4.50 -3.48 6.10
C ASP A 401 4.61 -4.90 6.64
N GLN A 402 4.10 -5.17 7.84
CA GLN A 402 4.08 -6.52 8.41
C GLN A 402 3.22 -7.49 7.58
N ILE A 403 2.03 -7.05 7.16
CA ILE A 403 1.14 -7.83 6.30
C ILE A 403 1.81 -8.06 4.94
N LYS A 404 2.29 -6.99 4.30
CA LYS A 404 2.99 -7.04 3.00
C LYS A 404 4.20 -7.98 3.05
N ALA A 405 5.02 -7.90 4.09
CA ALA A 405 6.18 -8.77 4.27
C ALA A 405 5.79 -10.24 4.47
N ALA A 406 4.74 -10.53 5.25
CA ALA A 406 4.25 -11.89 5.44
C ALA A 406 3.70 -12.50 4.13
N LEU A 407 2.94 -11.71 3.36
CA LEU A 407 2.44 -12.12 2.04
C LEU A 407 3.58 -12.42 1.06
N LYS A 408 4.56 -11.50 0.94
CA LYS A 408 5.70 -11.64 0.03
C LYS A 408 6.63 -12.80 0.41
N SER A 409 7.04 -12.87 1.67
CA SER A 409 8.02 -13.88 2.13
C SER A 409 7.51 -15.32 2.12
N THR A 410 6.19 -15.51 2.00
CA THR A 410 5.58 -16.85 1.96
C THR A 410 5.03 -17.21 0.60
N ALA A 411 5.03 -16.29 -0.37
CA ALA A 411 4.58 -16.56 -1.72
C ALA A 411 5.31 -17.77 -2.34
N LYS A 412 4.61 -18.51 -3.19
CA LYS A 412 5.19 -19.59 -3.99
C LYS A 412 5.80 -18.96 -5.23
N ASP A 413 7.11 -18.90 -5.25
CA ASP A 413 7.91 -18.45 -6.39
C ASP A 413 7.50 -19.18 -7.69
N ILE A 414 7.35 -18.42 -8.78
CA ILE A 414 7.05 -18.92 -10.13
C ILE A 414 7.90 -18.17 -11.16
N GLY A 415 8.33 -18.87 -12.21
CA GLY A 415 9.22 -18.27 -13.20
C GLY A 415 10.68 -18.25 -12.73
N PRO A 416 11.45 -17.17 -13.01
CA PRO A 416 12.82 -17.03 -12.54
C PRO A 416 12.86 -16.99 -11.01
N GLY A 417 13.83 -17.69 -10.41
CA GLY A 417 13.89 -17.78 -8.95
C GLY A 417 14.09 -16.43 -8.25
N GLY A 418 13.28 -16.15 -7.23
CA GLY A 418 13.31 -14.94 -6.42
C GLY A 418 12.24 -13.93 -6.82
N PHE A 419 12.54 -12.64 -6.63
CA PHE A 419 11.65 -11.58 -7.08
C PHE A 419 11.83 -11.33 -8.58
N ASP A 420 10.73 -11.21 -9.31
CA ASP A 420 10.71 -10.80 -10.70
C ASP A 420 9.64 -9.72 -10.98
N GLN A 421 9.80 -8.96 -12.06
CA GLN A 421 8.90 -7.86 -12.42
C GLN A 421 7.57 -8.30 -13.05
N HIS A 422 7.31 -9.60 -13.15
CA HIS A 422 6.05 -10.15 -13.66
C HIS A 422 5.20 -10.70 -12.52
N SER A 423 5.75 -11.63 -11.73
CA SER A 423 5.03 -12.29 -10.64
C SER A 423 5.31 -11.73 -9.25
N GLY A 424 6.22 -10.77 -9.13
CA GLY A 424 6.69 -10.27 -7.84
C GLY A 424 7.47 -11.35 -7.12
N THR A 425 7.09 -11.68 -5.88
CA THR A 425 7.64 -12.84 -5.16
C THR A 425 6.90 -14.16 -5.46
N GLY A 426 6.01 -14.17 -6.44
CA GLY A 426 5.24 -15.35 -6.86
C GLY A 426 3.78 -15.36 -6.39
N ILE A 427 3.20 -16.56 -6.25
CA ILE A 427 1.78 -16.77 -5.96
C ILE A 427 1.49 -16.68 -4.46
N LEU A 428 0.48 -15.90 -4.09
CA LEU A 428 -0.03 -15.81 -2.73
C LEU A 428 -0.29 -17.20 -2.12
N ARG A 429 0.21 -17.42 -0.89
CA ARG A 429 -0.14 -18.57 -0.05
C ARG A 429 -0.84 -18.10 1.22
N GLY A 430 -2.16 -17.95 1.17
CA GLY A 430 -2.96 -17.28 2.21
C GLY A 430 -2.74 -17.83 3.63
N LYS A 431 -2.84 -19.15 3.81
CA LYS A 431 -2.58 -19.80 5.13
C LYS A 431 -1.15 -19.62 5.60
N ALA A 432 -0.17 -19.74 4.69
CA ALA A 432 1.23 -19.60 5.03
C ALA A 432 1.56 -18.17 5.47
N ALA A 433 1.04 -17.16 4.77
CA ALA A 433 1.17 -15.75 5.14
C ALA A 433 0.51 -15.46 6.50
N TYR A 434 -0.69 -16.00 6.72
CA TYR A 434 -1.41 -15.90 7.99
C TYR A 434 -0.59 -16.51 9.14
N ASP A 435 -0.07 -17.73 8.99
CA ASP A 435 0.73 -18.39 10.02
C ASP A 435 2.05 -17.65 10.27
N LYS A 436 2.69 -17.14 9.21
CA LYS A 436 3.92 -16.36 9.30
C LYS A 436 3.72 -15.07 10.08
N LEU A 437 2.59 -14.38 9.88
CA LEU A 437 2.28 -13.14 10.61
C LEU A 437 2.07 -13.38 12.11
N LEU A 438 1.52 -14.54 12.47
CA LEU A 438 1.22 -14.92 13.85
C LEU A 438 2.38 -15.65 14.54
N ALA A 439 3.40 -16.07 13.80
CA ALA A 439 4.57 -16.70 14.38
C ALA A 439 5.24 -15.73 15.36
N PRO A 440 5.54 -16.17 16.60
CA PRO A 440 6.28 -15.34 17.53
C PRO A 440 7.65 -15.03 16.93
N ILE A 441 8.13 -13.79 17.12
CA ILE A 441 9.48 -13.41 16.73
C ILE A 441 10.44 -14.32 17.51
N LYS A 442 11.10 -15.24 16.82
CA LYS A 442 12.19 -16.01 17.39
C LYS A 442 13.40 -15.07 17.48
N THR A 443 13.48 -14.28 18.55
CA THR A 443 14.76 -13.71 18.96
C THR A 443 15.64 -14.88 19.36
N LYS A 444 16.60 -15.23 18.49
CA LYS A 444 17.77 -15.97 18.96
C LYS A 444 18.53 -15.03 19.88
N VAL A 445 18.16 -14.98 21.14
CA VAL A 445 19.11 -14.61 22.18
C VAL A 445 20.11 -15.76 22.16
N SER A 446 21.29 -15.55 21.59
CA SER A 446 22.36 -16.52 21.74
C SER A 446 22.64 -16.65 23.25
N ASP A 447 22.59 -17.88 23.76
CA ASP A 447 22.92 -18.21 25.16
C ASP A 447 24.37 -17.81 25.55
N ASP A 448 25.16 -17.28 24.62
CA ASP A 448 26.56 -16.90 24.80
C ASP A 448 26.79 -15.66 25.69
N VAL A 449 25.74 -14.94 26.14
CA VAL A 449 25.92 -13.71 26.96
C VAL A 449 25.46 -13.87 28.42
N ILE A 450 24.76 -14.94 28.81
CA ILE A 450 24.35 -15.14 30.22
C ILE A 450 25.20 -16.23 30.87
N LYS A 451 26.52 -16.03 30.91
CA LYS A 451 27.32 -16.55 32.03
C LYS A 451 27.36 -15.48 33.10
N ARG A 452 26.57 -15.69 34.16
CA ARG A 452 26.65 -14.93 35.42
C ARG A 452 28.11 -14.89 35.88
N LYS A 453 28.81 -13.78 35.63
CA LYS A 453 29.95 -13.40 36.47
C LYS A 453 29.39 -12.66 37.66
N GLY A 454 29.75 -13.15 38.85
CA GLY A 454 29.38 -12.56 40.13
C GLY A 454 29.80 -11.10 40.23
N VAL A 455 29.15 -10.41 41.17
CA VAL A 455 29.08 -8.95 41.35
C VAL A 455 30.41 -8.29 41.76
N ASP A 456 31.55 -8.98 41.77
CA ASP A 456 32.75 -8.46 42.43
C ASP A 456 33.93 -8.01 41.54
N ASP A 457 33.79 -7.92 40.21
CA ASP A 457 34.92 -7.50 39.35
C ASP A 457 34.53 -6.58 38.17
N ILE A 458 33.89 -5.44 38.45
CA ILE A 458 33.86 -4.31 37.50
C ILE A 458 35.01 -3.35 37.84
N VAL A 459 36.23 -3.78 37.54
CA VAL A 459 37.34 -2.86 37.29
C VAL A 459 37.30 -2.49 35.82
N VAL A 460 36.99 -1.22 35.55
CA VAL A 460 36.98 -0.60 34.22
C VAL A 460 38.34 -0.82 33.54
N LYS A 461 38.41 -1.79 32.61
CA LYS A 461 39.53 -1.89 31.67
C LYS A 461 39.11 -1.24 30.34
N ARG A 462 39.59 0.00 30.18
CA ARG A 462 39.73 0.71 28.89
C ARG A 462 40.58 -0.15 27.93
N LYS A 463 39.95 -0.99 27.11
CA LYS A 463 40.48 -1.48 25.82
C LYS A 463 39.45 -2.39 25.14
N ALA A 464 38.57 -1.80 24.33
CA ALA A 464 37.81 -2.46 23.28
C ALA A 464 37.28 -1.40 22.30
N LEU A 465 38.22 -0.60 21.80
CA LEU A 465 38.08 0.26 20.62
C LEU A 465 39.33 -0.09 19.83
N ASP A 466 39.32 -1.26 19.20
CA ASP A 466 40.32 -1.76 18.24
C ASP A 466 39.87 -3.18 17.87
N ASP A 467 38.92 -3.29 16.94
CA ASP A 467 38.81 -4.40 15.97
C ASP A 467 37.56 -4.20 15.09
N VAL A 468 37.55 -3.10 14.33
CA VAL A 468 36.81 -3.03 13.06
C VAL A 468 37.86 -2.87 11.96
N LYS A 469 38.43 -4.00 11.50
CA LYS A 469 39.28 -4.03 10.32
C LYS A 469 38.38 -4.03 9.08
N PHE A 470 38.15 -2.85 8.51
CA PHE A 470 37.81 -2.73 7.10
C PHE A 470 39.06 -3.05 6.27
N LYS A 471 39.02 -4.13 5.49
CA LYS A 471 40.02 -4.39 4.44
C LYS A 471 39.66 -3.53 3.22
N PHE A 472 40.47 -2.53 2.94
CA PHE A 472 40.59 -1.92 1.62
C PHE A 472 41.81 -2.54 0.94
N ALA A 473 41.62 -3.11 -0.25
CA ALA A 473 42.72 -3.49 -1.13
C ALA A 473 43.22 -2.23 -1.87
N ASP A 474 44.51 -1.96 -1.68
CA ASP A 474 45.54 -1.36 -2.56
C ASP A 474 45.19 -0.15 -3.45
N ASP A 475 45.87 1.01 -3.51
CA ASP A 475 46.95 1.76 -2.84
C ASP A 475 46.99 3.13 -3.59
N PRO A 476 47.88 4.14 -3.37
CA PRO A 476 48.33 4.85 -2.18
C PRO A 476 48.12 6.39 -2.29
N ILE A 477 47.58 7.10 -1.30
CA ILE A 477 47.93 8.53 -1.12
C ILE A 477 48.26 8.83 0.35
N LYS A 478 49.49 9.34 0.50
CA LYS A 478 50.24 9.65 1.72
C LYS A 478 49.52 10.66 2.62
N ARG A 479 49.34 10.33 3.90
CA ARG A 479 49.05 11.32 4.95
C ARG A 479 50.35 12.02 5.37
N LYS A 480 50.42 13.34 5.13
CA LYS A 480 51.24 14.26 5.93
C LYS A 480 50.46 14.64 7.19
N SER A 481 51.19 14.86 8.27
CA SER A 481 50.68 15.08 9.62
C SER A 481 50.46 16.55 9.97
N PHE A 482 49.64 16.70 11.01
CA PHE A 482 49.63 17.71 12.06
C PHE A 482 48.95 19.07 11.81
N ASP A 483 47.99 19.29 12.71
CA ASP A 483 47.72 20.50 13.49
C ASP A 483 47.00 21.70 12.88
N ASP A 484 46.14 22.24 13.75
CA ASP A 484 45.47 23.54 13.74
C ASP A 484 44.24 23.77 12.85
N VAL A 485 43.04 23.41 13.36
CA VAL A 485 41.86 24.29 13.29
C VAL A 485 40.95 24.10 14.52
N LYS A 486 40.78 25.14 15.34
CA LYS A 486 39.70 25.28 16.34
C LYS A 486 38.46 25.92 15.71
N ILE A 487 37.26 25.43 16.02
CA ILE A 487 36.00 26.19 15.88
C ILE A 487 35.16 26.03 17.18
N PRO A 488 34.57 27.10 17.75
CA PRO A 488 33.94 27.10 19.08
C PRO A 488 32.39 27.15 19.07
N GLY A 489 31.76 26.56 20.11
CA GLY A 489 30.52 27.06 20.72
C GLY A 489 29.22 26.24 20.54
N ARG A 490 28.63 25.87 21.70
CA ARG A 490 27.23 25.45 21.97
C ARG A 490 26.82 24.06 21.43
N ASP A 491 26.10 23.20 22.16
CA ASP A 491 24.90 23.49 22.96
C ASP A 491 24.50 22.33 23.91
N ILE A 492 23.98 22.72 25.10
CA ILE A 492 22.87 22.12 25.88
C ILE A 492 22.57 20.60 25.79
N PHE A 493 22.91 19.88 26.85
CA PHE A 493 22.10 18.76 27.35
C PHE A 493 21.62 19.11 28.76
N GLU A 494 20.44 19.73 28.86
CA GLU A 494 19.70 19.81 30.12
C GLU A 494 18.31 19.15 29.98
N ARG A 495 18.11 18.14 30.83
CA ARG A 495 16.89 17.77 31.56
C ARG A 495 15.72 17.15 30.80
N PHE A 496 15.55 15.83 30.99
CA PHE A 496 14.25 15.22 31.21
C PHE A 496 14.03 14.97 32.73
N PRO A 497 12.83 15.17 33.30
CA PRO A 497 12.58 15.00 34.73
C PRO A 497 12.56 13.52 35.15
N ARG A 498 13.12 13.25 36.33
CA ARG A 498 12.99 11.97 37.04
C ARG A 498 11.60 11.90 37.69
N GLU A 499 10.78 10.94 37.28
CA GLU A 499 9.73 10.42 38.16
C GLU A 499 10.26 9.17 38.90
N GLU A 500 9.99 9.15 40.20
CA GLU A 500 10.56 8.22 41.17
C GLU A 500 9.92 6.82 41.07
N LEU A 501 10.74 5.80 40.82
CA LEU A 501 10.35 4.41 41.07
C LEU A 501 10.48 4.10 42.57
N PRO A 502 9.48 3.44 43.21
CA PRO A 502 9.53 3.13 44.63
C PRO A 502 10.60 2.07 44.94
N ARG A 503 11.35 2.30 46.02
CA ARG A 503 12.46 1.45 46.48
C ARG A 503 11.97 0.11 47.06
N PRO A 504 12.65 -1.02 46.79
CA PRO A 504 12.33 -2.30 47.41
C PRO A 504 12.91 -2.41 48.83
N ILE A 505 12.11 -2.99 49.72
CA ILE A 505 12.48 -3.38 51.08
C ILE A 505 13.26 -4.72 51.01
N SER A 506 14.42 -4.78 51.65
CA SER A 506 15.09 -6.02 52.09
C SER A 506 15.29 -5.91 53.60
N PRO A 507 15.14 -6.99 54.39
CA PRO A 507 16.10 -8.10 54.47
C PRO A 507 15.40 -9.47 54.61
N GLY A 508 15.99 -10.66 54.50
CA GLY A 508 17.36 -11.16 54.52
C GLY A 508 17.26 -12.69 54.70
N GLY A 509 18.25 -13.45 54.22
CA GLY A 509 18.33 -14.90 54.44
C GLY A 509 18.62 -15.71 53.17
N SER A 510 19.87 -16.12 53.02
CA SER A 510 20.38 -17.17 52.13
C SER A 510 21.04 -18.22 53.05
N PRO A 511 21.17 -19.53 52.74
CA PRO A 511 21.33 -20.09 51.39
C PRO A 511 20.63 -21.42 51.04
N PHE A 512 20.50 -21.63 49.72
CA PHE A 512 20.54 -22.89 48.95
C PHE A 512 20.18 -24.25 49.59
N GLY A 513 19.19 -24.91 48.98
CA GLY A 513 19.08 -26.37 48.92
C GLY A 513 18.54 -26.81 47.56
N ILE A 514 19.38 -27.45 46.75
CA ILE A 514 18.97 -28.14 45.52
C ILE A 514 18.41 -29.51 45.93
N ALA A 515 17.16 -29.79 45.59
CA ALA A 515 16.63 -31.15 45.51
C ALA A 515 15.50 -31.21 44.47
N THR A 516 15.71 -31.96 43.39
CA THR A 516 14.66 -32.55 42.56
C THR A 516 14.24 -33.91 43.15
N PRO A 517 13.27 -34.62 42.59
CA PRO A 517 11.82 -34.41 42.66
C PRO A 517 11.14 -35.56 43.45
N HIS A 518 10.05 -35.29 44.17
CA HIS A 518 8.94 -36.24 44.45
C HIS A 518 8.03 -35.66 45.54
N HIS A 519 6.78 -35.35 45.18
CA HIS A 519 5.54 -35.68 45.90
C HIS A 519 4.41 -34.81 45.38
N ALA A 520 3.39 -35.47 44.83
CA ALA A 520 2.08 -34.90 44.62
C ALA A 520 1.41 -34.67 45.97
N PHE A 521 0.91 -33.46 46.22
CA PHE A 521 -0.25 -33.23 47.09
C PHE A 521 -0.95 -31.94 46.67
N ALA A 522 -2.28 -32.01 46.68
CA ALA A 522 -3.23 -31.01 46.21
C ALA A 522 -3.15 -29.69 47.01
N GLY A 523 -3.30 -28.58 46.29
CA GLY A 523 -3.57 -27.24 46.82
C GLY A 523 -4.12 -26.36 45.70
N GLU A 524 -5.44 -26.13 45.72
CA GLU A 524 -6.14 -25.23 44.81
C GLU A 524 -5.77 -23.75 45.04
N SER A 525 -5.88 -23.00 43.93
CA SER A 525 -6.12 -21.54 43.83
C SER A 525 -5.13 -20.58 44.50
N GLN A 526 -4.23 -20.01 43.68
CA GLN A 526 -3.79 -18.59 43.68
C GLN A 526 -2.50 -18.32 42.86
N ALA A 527 -1.98 -19.30 42.10
CA ALA A 527 -0.79 -19.10 41.28
C ALA A 527 -1.05 -18.65 39.83
N GLY A 528 -2.32 -18.48 39.39
CA GLY A 528 -2.67 -18.20 37.99
C GLY A 528 -2.65 -16.72 37.58
N GLU A 529 -3.04 -15.81 38.47
CA GLU A 529 -3.24 -14.39 38.11
C GLU A 529 -1.92 -13.63 37.92
N GLY A 530 -0.86 -13.99 38.66
CA GLY A 530 0.44 -13.31 38.53
C GLY A 530 1.18 -13.59 37.22
N TYR A 531 0.99 -14.78 36.63
CA TYR A 531 1.62 -15.11 35.35
C TYR A 531 0.94 -14.42 34.18
N GLU A 532 -0.39 -14.27 34.20
CA GLU A 532 -1.12 -13.59 33.13
C GLU A 532 -0.80 -12.08 33.09
N THR A 533 -0.69 -11.43 34.25
CA THR A 533 -0.25 -10.03 34.34
C THR A 533 1.19 -9.88 33.87
N ALA A 534 2.11 -10.75 34.31
CA ALA A 534 3.49 -10.73 33.84
C ALA A 534 3.61 -11.00 32.32
N LEU A 535 2.77 -11.88 31.77
CA LEU A 535 2.73 -12.16 30.33
C LEU A 535 2.24 -10.93 29.54
N ALA A 536 1.22 -10.24 30.05
CA ALA A 536 0.68 -9.03 29.44
C ALA A 536 1.71 -7.90 29.47
N GLU A 537 2.42 -7.70 30.59
CA GLU A 537 3.49 -6.71 30.70
C GLU A 537 4.66 -7.01 29.75
N PHE A 538 5.06 -8.28 29.64
CA PHE A 538 6.08 -8.70 28.68
C PHE A 538 5.64 -8.50 27.22
N GLN A 539 4.37 -8.78 26.90
CA GLN A 539 3.81 -8.54 25.57
C GLN A 539 3.78 -7.05 25.23
N SER A 540 3.39 -6.19 26.17
CA SER A 540 3.44 -4.74 26.01
C SER A 540 4.87 -4.24 25.80
N ALA A 541 5.84 -4.73 26.57
CA ALA A 541 7.25 -4.35 26.41
C ALA A 541 7.82 -4.80 25.05
N LEU A 542 7.42 -5.99 24.56
CA LEU A 542 7.77 -6.47 23.22
C LEU A 542 7.23 -5.57 22.11
N VAL A 543 5.97 -5.13 22.21
CA VAL A 543 5.35 -4.22 21.23
C VAL A 543 6.08 -2.87 21.21
N VAL A 544 6.40 -2.30 22.37
CA VAL A 544 7.15 -1.03 22.46
C VAL A 544 8.55 -1.18 21.86
N THR A 545 9.20 -2.31 22.12
CA THR A 545 10.54 -2.60 21.57
C THR A 545 10.50 -2.80 20.05
N GLU A 546 9.48 -3.50 19.52
CA GLU A 546 9.26 -3.66 18.08
C GLU A 546 9.02 -2.30 17.40
N GLN A 547 8.20 -1.43 18.01
CA GLN A 547 7.97 -0.07 17.52
C GLN A 547 9.27 0.74 17.45
N ALA A 548 10.10 0.67 18.50
CA ALA A 548 11.40 1.33 18.54
C ALA A 548 12.34 0.81 17.43
N ILE A 549 12.41 -0.51 17.22
CA ILE A 549 13.22 -1.11 16.14
C ILE A 549 12.74 -0.64 14.76
N HIS A 550 11.43 -0.59 14.54
CA HIS A 550 10.85 -0.12 13.28
C HIS A 550 11.13 1.37 13.04
N GLN A 551 11.04 2.20 14.08
CA GLN A 551 11.39 3.61 14.00
C GLN A 551 12.87 3.79 13.65
N THR A 552 13.77 3.08 14.32
CA THR A 552 15.21 3.12 14.01
C THR A 552 15.51 2.60 12.59
N ALA A 553 14.80 1.58 12.11
CA ALA A 553 14.96 1.09 10.73
C ALA A 553 14.50 2.12 9.68
N ALA A 554 13.41 2.84 9.95
CA ALA A 554 12.94 3.93 9.09
C ALA A 554 13.94 5.10 9.08
N GLU A 555 14.45 5.50 10.24
CA GLU A 555 15.50 6.51 10.37
C GLU A 555 16.78 6.11 9.62
N LEU A 556 17.20 4.84 9.72
CA LEU A 556 18.35 4.31 8.99
C LEU A 556 18.13 4.35 7.47
N SER A 557 16.92 4.02 7.00
CA SER A 557 16.57 4.09 5.58
C SER A 557 16.58 5.52 5.06
N GLN A 558 16.12 6.50 5.85
CA GLN A 558 16.19 7.93 5.50
C GLN A 558 17.64 8.41 5.45
N LEU A 559 18.48 8.01 6.41
CA LEU A 559 19.91 8.32 6.41
C LEU A 559 20.63 7.75 5.18
N GLN A 560 20.24 6.54 4.78
CA GLN A 560 20.83 5.86 3.63
C GLN A 560 20.44 6.53 2.29
N ALA A 561 19.19 7.00 2.17
CA ALA A 561 18.76 7.80 1.03
C ALA A 561 19.46 9.18 0.99
N HIS A 562 19.63 9.82 2.15
CA HIS A 562 20.36 11.09 2.26
C HIS A 562 21.84 10.94 1.87
N TYR A 563 22.49 9.85 2.30
CA TYR A 563 23.85 9.51 1.90
C TYR A 563 23.98 9.28 0.39
N GLN A 564 23.03 8.56 -0.23
CA GLN A 564 23.00 8.35 -1.68
C GLN A 564 22.90 9.69 -2.44
N GLY A 565 22.03 10.60 -2.00
CA GLY A 565 21.93 11.94 -2.59
C GLY A 565 23.21 12.76 -2.47
N LEU A 566 23.87 12.75 -1.31
CA LEU A 566 25.17 13.40 -1.13
C LEU A 566 26.26 12.78 -2.01
N HIS A 567 26.24 11.45 -2.18
CA HIS A 567 27.19 10.75 -3.03
C HIS A 567 27.03 11.13 -4.50
N GLU A 568 25.80 11.24 -5.00
CA GLU A 568 25.53 11.69 -6.37
C GLU A 568 25.99 13.13 -6.61
N GLN A 569 25.74 14.05 -5.67
CA GLN A 569 26.24 15.42 -5.75
C GLN A 569 27.77 15.48 -5.80
N TYR A 570 28.44 14.66 -5.00
CA TYR A 570 29.90 14.54 -5.03
C TYR A 570 30.42 14.05 -6.40
N GLN A 571 29.78 13.04 -7.00
CA GLN A 571 30.16 12.54 -8.33
C GLN A 571 30.02 13.62 -9.41
N VAL A 572 28.94 14.42 -9.36
CA VAL A 572 28.76 15.56 -10.28
C VAL A 572 29.85 16.60 -10.11
N LEU A 573 30.17 16.98 -8.87
CA LEU A 573 31.23 17.95 -8.59
C LEU A 573 32.62 17.43 -9.04
N ALA A 574 32.90 16.15 -8.80
CA ALA A 574 34.14 15.51 -9.22
C ALA A 574 34.29 15.49 -10.74
N ALA A 575 33.21 15.21 -11.48
CA ALA A 575 33.19 15.25 -12.94
C ALA A 575 33.41 16.68 -13.49
N GLN A 576 32.78 17.69 -12.88
CA GLN A 576 32.98 19.10 -13.24
C GLN A 576 34.42 19.56 -12.99
N PHE A 577 35.01 19.14 -11.87
CA PHE A 577 36.41 19.43 -11.56
C PHE A 577 37.38 18.78 -12.56
N GLN A 578 37.13 17.53 -12.95
CA GLN A 578 37.92 16.86 -14.00
C GLN A 578 37.78 17.55 -15.36
N GLN A 579 36.58 18.01 -15.73
CA GLN A 579 36.38 18.79 -16.95
C GLN A 579 37.11 20.14 -16.91
N ALA A 580 37.09 20.85 -15.78
CA ALA A 580 37.83 22.09 -15.60
C ALA A 580 39.34 21.90 -15.75
N GLN A 581 39.89 20.80 -15.22
CA GLN A 581 41.31 20.45 -15.40
C GLN A 581 41.66 20.08 -16.85
N SER A 582 40.73 19.50 -17.61
CA SER A 582 40.96 19.21 -19.04
C SER A 582 40.75 20.43 -19.96
N GLY A 583 40.03 21.45 -19.51
CA GLY A 583 39.78 22.69 -20.26
C GLY A 583 40.91 23.72 -20.17
N GLU A 584 41.80 23.63 -19.17
CA GLU A 584 42.97 24.51 -19.06
C GLU A 584 44.10 24.14 -20.05
N THR A 585 44.01 23.02 -20.77
CA THR A 585 45.01 22.60 -21.76
C THR A 585 44.75 23.04 -23.21
N GLU A 586 43.65 23.74 -23.53
CA GLU A 586 43.35 24.21 -24.91
C GLU A 586 43.50 25.74 -25.11
N SER A 587 44.09 26.47 -24.15
CA SER A 587 44.36 27.93 -24.31
C SER A 587 45.84 28.30 -24.34
N SER A 588 46.74 27.33 -24.51
CA SER A 588 48.16 27.58 -24.75
C SER A 588 48.70 26.70 -25.87
N GLU A 589 48.30 26.99 -27.10
CA GLU A 589 49.14 26.86 -28.32
C GLU A 589 48.63 27.79 -29.43
#